data_AF-A0A6L2LLK9-F1
#
_entry.id   AF-A0A6L2LLK9-F1
#
_cell.length_a   1.000
_cell.length_b   1.000
_cell.length_c   1.000
_cell.angle_alpha   90.00
_cell.angle_beta   90.00
_cell.angle_gamma   90.00
#
_symmetry.space_group_name_H-M   'P 1'
#
loop_
_entity.id
_entity.type
_entity.pdbx_description
1 polymer ?
#
loop_
_entity_poly.entity_id
_entity_poly.type
_entity_poly.pdbx_seq_one_letter_code
_entity_poly.pdbx_strand_id
1 'polypeptide(L)'
;MPEDNDIEEKVIINEKYPDQRVTLEKHLPPPEKNHLVQLLANNPEVFAWTSANITRILRELAEHNMVTTADTRVKTISESYYCQYKEVTAAQVEVSAP
;
A
#
# COMPACT_ATOMS: atom_id res chain seq x y z
N MET A 1 -16.82 -29.04 20.16
CA MET A 1 -16.81 -28.25 18.91
C MET A 1 -15.60 -28.72 18.13
N PRO A 2 -15.71 -29.10 16.84
CA PRO A 2 -14.52 -29.37 16.07
C PRO A 2 -13.78 -28.04 15.88
N GLU A 3 -12.47 -28.07 16.08
CA GLU A 3 -11.62 -26.90 15.95
C GLU A 3 -11.55 -26.51 14.46
N ASP A 4 -11.91 -25.26 14.16
CA ASP A 4 -11.91 -24.67 12.81
C ASP A 4 -10.51 -24.64 12.15
N ASN A 5 -9.47 -25.10 12.87
CA ASN A 5 -8.09 -25.17 12.40
C ASN A 5 -7.85 -26.20 11.29
N ASP A 6 -8.82 -27.07 10.98
CA ASP A 6 -8.60 -28.16 10.04
C ASP A 6 -8.81 -27.78 8.56
N ILE A 7 -9.33 -26.58 8.28
CA ILE A 7 -9.55 -26.09 6.91
C ILE A 7 -8.48 -25.11 6.41
N GLU A 8 -7.54 -24.72 7.27
CA GLU A 8 -6.54 -23.67 6.99
C GLU A 8 -5.10 -24.19 7.09
N GLU A 9 -4.22 -23.69 6.23
CA GLU A 9 -2.79 -23.99 6.23
C GLU A 9 -1.96 -22.70 6.20
N LYS A 10 -0.93 -22.63 7.05
CA LYS A 10 -0.02 -21.49 7.13
C LYS A 10 1.23 -21.73 6.29
N VAL A 11 1.40 -20.92 5.25
CA VAL A 11 2.52 -21.03 4.29
C VAL A 11 3.45 -19.83 4.45
N ILE A 12 4.76 -20.09 4.36
CA ILE A 12 5.78 -19.03 4.30
C ILE A 12 5.89 -18.58 2.84
N ILE A 13 5.62 -17.29 2.59
CA ILE A 13 5.72 -16.68 1.25
C ILE A 13 7.07 -15.97 1.07
N ASN A 14 7.61 -15.40 2.13
CA ASN A 14 8.86 -14.64 2.10
C ASN A 14 9.82 -15.19 3.16
N GLU A 15 10.92 -15.81 2.72
CA GLU A 15 11.93 -16.40 3.61
C GLU A 15 12.64 -15.37 4.50
N LYS A 16 12.63 -14.09 4.11
CA LYS A 16 13.18 -13.00 4.94
C LYS A 16 12.36 -12.74 6.20
N TYR A 17 11.07 -13.10 6.20
CA TYR A 17 10.13 -12.90 7.30
C TYR A 17 9.34 -14.20 7.57
N PRO A 18 10.01 -15.27 8.05
CA PRO A 18 9.41 -16.62 8.18
C PRO A 18 8.29 -16.68 9.24
N ASP A 19 8.27 -15.71 10.16
CA ASP A 19 7.24 -15.54 11.19
C ASP A 19 5.95 -14.94 10.62
N GLN A 20 6.02 -14.25 9.46
CA GLN A 20 4.88 -13.67 8.78
C GLN A 20 4.31 -14.67 7.76
N ARG A 21 3.57 -15.66 8.27
CA ARG A 21 2.93 -16.71 7.45
C ARG A 21 1.58 -16.24 6.90
N VAL A 22 1.27 -16.66 5.67
CA VAL A 22 -0.02 -16.44 5.03
C VAL A 22 -0.88 -17.67 5.22
N THR A 23 -2.11 -17.47 5.69
CA THR A 23 -3.11 -18.52 5.79
C THR A 23 -3.77 -18.73 4.43
N LEU A 24 -3.73 -19.97 3.92
CA LEU A 24 -4.40 -20.41 2.72
C LEU A 24 -5.38 -21.53 3.08
N GLU A 25 -6.50 -21.63 2.36
CA GLU A 25 -7.45 -22.72 2.57
C GLU A 25 -6.86 -24.06 2.08
N LYS A 26 -7.01 -25.12 2.89
CA LYS A 26 -6.59 -26.49 2.55
C LYS A 26 -7.41 -27.08 1.40
N HIS A 27 -8.62 -26.57 1.16
CA HIS A 27 -9.48 -27.03 0.07
C HIS A 27 -9.01 -26.57 -1.31
N LEU A 28 -8.05 -25.64 -1.38
CA LEU A 28 -7.49 -25.17 -2.63
C LEU A 28 -6.69 -26.31 -3.31
N PRO A 29 -6.99 -26.64 -4.59
CA PRO A 29 -6.25 -27.64 -5.33
C PRO A 29 -4.74 -27.39 -5.30
N PRO A 30 -3.89 -28.43 -5.14
CA PRO A 30 -2.43 -28.27 -5.11
C PRO A 30 -1.82 -27.42 -6.24
N PRO A 31 -2.24 -27.54 -7.52
CA PRO A 31 -1.67 -26.70 -8.58
C PRO A 31 -2.03 -25.22 -8.42
N GLU A 32 -3.26 -24.92 -8.03
CA GLU A 32 -3.74 -23.55 -7.81
C GLU A 32 -3.06 -22.93 -6.59
N LYS A 33 -2.89 -23.72 -5.53
CA LYS A 33 -2.15 -23.32 -4.34
C LYS A 33 -0.69 -23.00 -4.65
N ASN A 34 -0.01 -23.86 -5.42
CA ASN A 34 1.38 -23.61 -5.82
C ASN A 34 1.48 -22.35 -6.69
N HIS A 35 0.53 -22.16 -7.61
CA HIS A 35 0.48 -20.96 -8.43
C HIS A 35 0.28 -19.70 -7.57
N LEU A 36 -0.64 -19.74 -6.60
CA LEU A 36 -0.88 -18.63 -5.68
C LEU A 36 0.36 -18.33 -4.83
N VAL A 37 1.02 -19.35 -4.27
CA VAL A 37 2.26 -19.15 -3.49
C VAL A 37 3.33 -18.49 -4.35
N GLN A 38 3.54 -18.94 -5.59
CA GLN A 38 4.48 -18.32 -6.51
C GLN A 38 4.10 -16.88 -6.86
N LEU A 39 2.81 -16.62 -7.10
CA LEU A 39 2.32 -15.28 -7.41
C LEU A 39 2.57 -14.32 -6.25
N LEU A 40 2.27 -14.74 -5.02
CA LEU A 40 2.50 -13.93 -3.82
C LEU A 40 4.00 -13.72 -3.55
N ALA A 41 4.84 -14.73 -3.79
CA ALA A 41 6.29 -14.62 -3.65
C ALA A 41 6.90 -13.66 -4.68
N ASN A 42 6.33 -13.60 -5.89
CA ASN A 42 6.77 -12.70 -6.97
C ASN A 42 6.33 -11.24 -6.78
N ASN A 43 5.37 -10.96 -5.88
CA ASN A 43 4.86 -9.60 -5.61
C ASN A 43 5.02 -9.27 -4.11
N PRO A 44 6.26 -9.23 -3.59
CA PRO A 44 6.51 -9.04 -2.16
C PRO A 44 6.01 -7.69 -1.63
N GLU A 45 5.89 -6.67 -2.48
CA GLU A 45 5.41 -5.32 -2.13
C GLU A 45 3.93 -5.24 -1.79
N VAL A 46 3.13 -6.26 -2.15
CA VAL A 46 1.71 -6.36 -1.76
C VAL A 46 1.57 -6.51 -0.24
N PHE A 47 2.59 -7.10 0.40
CA PHE A 47 2.61 -7.30 1.83
C PHE A 47 3.39 -6.19 2.52
N ALA A 48 2.86 -5.76 3.66
CA ALA A 48 3.52 -4.80 4.51
C ALA A 48 4.52 -5.50 5.46
N TRP A 49 5.51 -6.20 4.90
CA TRP A 49 6.46 -7.02 5.66
C TRP A 49 7.18 -6.24 6.77
N THR A 50 7.45 -4.96 6.51
CA THR A 50 7.98 -3.99 7.47
C THR A 50 7.08 -2.77 7.55
N SER A 51 7.23 -1.99 8.62
CA SER A 51 6.53 -0.71 8.76
C SER A 51 6.82 0.26 7.61
N ALA A 52 8.00 0.18 6.99
CA ALA A 52 8.34 0.95 5.81
C ALA A 52 7.56 0.52 4.55
N ASN A 53 7.04 -0.71 4.51
CA ASN A 53 6.19 -1.20 3.42
C ASN A 53 4.71 -0.82 3.58
N ILE A 54 4.28 -0.36 4.76
CA ILE A 54 2.87 0.01 5.04
C ILE A 54 2.45 1.27 4.24
N THR A 55 3.39 2.18 3.98
CA THR A 55 3.12 3.41 3.25
C THR A 55 3.49 3.21 1.78
N ARG A 56 2.49 2.92 0.94
CA ARG A 56 2.62 2.94 -0.53
C ARG A 56 2.90 4.34 -1.10
N ILE A 57 3.03 5.32 -0.21
CA ILE A 57 3.32 6.72 -0.44
C ILE A 57 4.73 6.94 0.07
N LEU A 58 5.61 7.47 -0.77
CA LEU A 58 6.96 7.87 -0.36
C LEU A 58 6.87 8.72 0.91
N ARG A 59 7.73 8.45 1.89
CA ARG A 59 7.77 9.18 3.17
C ARG A 59 7.79 10.70 2.93
N GLU A 60 8.54 11.15 1.92
CA GLU A 60 8.62 12.55 1.47
C GLU A 60 7.26 13.14 1.06
N LEU A 61 6.34 12.33 0.55
CA LEU A 61 4.98 12.73 0.15
C LEU A 61 3.97 12.58 1.30
N ALA A 62 4.23 11.69 2.26
CA ALA A 62 3.39 11.50 3.45
C ALA A 62 3.71 12.50 4.57
N GLU A 63 4.93 13.03 4.60
CA GLU A 63 5.39 14.00 5.60
C GLU A 63 4.91 15.42 5.25
N HIS A 64 3.74 15.79 5.78
CA HIS A 64 3.32 17.18 5.80
C HIS A 64 3.81 17.85 7.10
N ASN A 65 4.69 18.85 7.00
CA ASN A 65 5.07 19.66 8.14
C ASN A 65 3.86 20.46 8.63
N MET A 66 3.29 20.12 9.79
CA MET A 66 2.27 20.95 10.43
C MET A 66 2.96 22.19 11.01
N VAL A 67 2.94 23.28 10.24
CA VAL A 67 3.34 24.60 10.74
C VAL A 67 2.17 25.17 11.53
N THR A 68 2.16 24.95 12.84
CA THR A 68 1.25 25.66 13.76
C THR A 68 1.89 26.97 14.18
N THR A 69 1.57 28.07 13.48
CA THR A 69 1.70 29.41 14.06
C THR A 69 0.40 29.71 14.82
N ALA A 70 0.52 30.45 15.94
CA ALA A 70 -0.57 30.66 16.91
C ALA A 70 -1.79 31.43 16.38
N ASP A 71 -1.82 31.79 15.10
CA ASP A 71 -2.87 32.59 14.47
C ASP A 71 -3.16 32.13 13.04
N THR A 72 -3.64 30.90 12.87
CA THR A 72 -4.12 30.48 11.54
C THR A 72 -5.36 29.62 11.65
N ARG A 73 -6.46 30.12 11.08
CA ARG A 73 -7.67 29.34 10.81
C ARG A 73 -7.27 28.12 9.98
N VAL A 74 -7.68 26.94 10.43
CA VAL A 74 -7.46 25.67 9.75
C VAL A 74 -7.91 25.80 8.29
N LYS A 75 -6.95 25.91 7.37
CA LYS A 75 -7.22 25.69 5.96
C LYS A 75 -7.06 24.19 5.74
N THR A 76 -8.19 23.53 5.49
CA THR A 76 -8.22 22.12 5.13
C THR A 76 -7.36 21.96 3.88
N ILE A 77 -6.36 21.08 3.98
CA ILE A 77 -5.35 20.79 2.95
C ILE A 77 -5.98 20.47 1.58
N SER A 78 -7.26 20.08 1.54
CA SER A 78 -8.03 19.86 0.31
C SER A 78 -8.06 21.07 -0.64
N GLU A 79 -8.03 22.31 -0.13
CA GLU A 79 -8.09 23.50 -0.99
C GLU A 79 -6.75 23.79 -1.68
N SER A 80 -5.61 23.53 -1.01
CA SER A 80 -4.29 23.80 -1.59
C SER A 80 -3.89 22.80 -2.67
N TYR A 81 -4.28 21.53 -2.55
CA TYR A 81 -4.03 20.52 -3.59
C TYR A 81 -4.73 20.88 -4.90
N TYR A 82 -5.99 21.31 -4.86
CA TYR A 82 -6.75 21.66 -6.07
C TYR A 82 -6.16 22.87 -6.81
N CYS A 83 -5.58 23.83 -6.08
CA CYS A 83 -4.89 24.99 -6.67
C CYS A 83 -3.59 24.57 -7.39
N GLN A 84 -2.74 23.75 -6.75
CA GLN A 84 -1.51 23.27 -7.37
C GLN A 84 -1.76 22.45 -8.63
N TYR A 85 -2.76 21.55 -8.60
CA TYR A 85 -3.13 20.79 -9.80
C TYR A 85 -3.65 21.69 -10.92
N LYS A 86 -4.43 22.73 -10.62
CA LYS A 86 -4.90 23.69 -11.64
C LYS A 86 -3.75 24.50 -12.26
N GLU A 87 -2.78 24.93 -11.47
CA GLU A 87 -1.62 25.69 -11.96
C GLU A 87 -0.71 24.83 -12.84
N VAL A 88 -0.44 23.58 -12.46
CA VAL A 88 0.32 22.64 -13.28
C VAL A 88 -0.41 22.33 -14.60
N THR A 89 -1.73 22.13 -14.54
CA THR A 89 -2.52 21.88 -15.75
C THR A 89 -2.55 23.10 -16.68
N ALA A 90 -2.65 24.32 -16.12
CA ALA A 90 -2.58 25.55 -16.91
C ALA A 90 -1.21 25.73 -17.58
N ALA A 91 -0.12 25.51 -16.84
CA ALA A 91 1.24 25.63 -17.38
C ALA A 91 1.54 24.61 -18.49
N GLN A 92 0.95 23.41 -18.42
CA GLN A 92 1.11 22.39 -19.47
C GLN A 92 0.27 22.66 -20.71
N VAL A 93 -0.87 23.33 -20.57
CA VAL A 93 -1.73 23.72 -21.71
C VAL A 93 -1.12 24.87 -22.53
N GLU A 94 -0.41 25.80 -21.90
CA GLU A 94 0.21 26.94 -22.60
C GLU A 94 1.47 26.56 -23.40
N VAL A 95 2.17 25.47 -23.03
CA VAL A 95 3.39 25.00 -23.72
C VAL A 95 3.06 24.13 -24.96
N SER A 96 1.78 23.83 -25.19
CA SER A 96 1.31 23.01 -26.31
C SER A 96 0.21 23.70 -27.13
N ALA A 97 0.36 24.99 -27.40
CA ALA A 97 -0.37 25.68 -28.48
C ALA A 97 0.63 26.04 -29.61
N PRO A 98 0.39 25.65 -30.87
CA PRO A 98 1.26 25.95 -32.02
C PRO A 98 1.21 27.43 -32.45
#